data_AF-R1I2Z9-F1
#
_entry.id   AF-R1I2Z9-F1
#
_cell.length_a   1.000
_cell.length_b   1.000
_cell.length_c   1.000
_cell.angle_alpha   90.00
_cell.angle_beta   90.00
_cell.angle_gamma   90.00
#
_symmetry.space_group_name_H-M   'P 1'
#
loop_
_entity.id
_entity.type
_entity.pdbx_description
1 polymer ?
#
loop_
_entity_poly.entity_id
_entity_poly.type
_entity_poly.pdbx_seq_one_letter_code
_entity_poly.pdbx_strand_id
1 'polypeptide(L)'
;MSSNATSAWSRADVAAGLSAVEQLRAANTARRLARDGGEWTRERLGEHLWSMQVQALDSIRDNRFTAVQACHGPGKSRMASRAAAWWMETHPPGTARVVTTAPTGDQVKAILWSEINNAASTAEARGEPFRGRINETEWKIGKQLLAFGRKPSDYNPHAFQGIHARYVLVIIDEACGVVKQFWTAARALTTGEHCRILAIGNPDDPNSEFARVCASDRWNVIKISAFDTPNFTGEWVPDELREVLVGPSYVEDMRREFGEDSPIYSAKVLGEFPLDSDDGVVRYSSLKACSAPEPIPRTDAELLPVELGVDLGAGGDETVIQERRGMVVGRTWSLRTTDAMVAVGHVLRAVEETGATSVKLDVIGIGWGVHGRLVELKGQGKLDCSVIGVNVSETSDHPEKYARLRSQIWWEVGRRLTEDRGIDFSGLDEQRRDKLFAQLAAPKYTLDSSGRIVVEPKPDTKKRLGRSPDQADALLLAFYRPHGGAGDALDWLKATKTAQTGGR
;
A
#
# COMPACT_ATOMS: atom_id res chain seq x y z
N MET A 1 57.64 67.27 0.31
CA MET A 1 56.31 66.71 -0.01
C MET A 1 56.41 66.23 -1.45
N SER A 2 56.25 64.98 -1.86
CA SER A 2 55.61 63.79 -1.30
C SER A 2 56.29 62.57 -1.95
N SER A 3 56.77 61.60 -1.17
CA SER A 3 57.19 60.31 -1.74
C SER A 3 55.94 59.43 -1.93
N ASN A 4 55.58 59.16 -3.19
CA ASN A 4 54.63 58.11 -3.53
C ASN A 4 55.23 56.75 -3.16
N ALA A 5 54.85 56.22 -2.00
CA ALA A 5 55.11 54.82 -1.67
C ALA A 5 54.02 53.96 -2.33
N THR A 6 54.24 53.55 -3.57
CA THR A 6 53.50 52.43 -4.16
C THR A 6 53.93 51.16 -3.44
N SER A 7 53.08 50.60 -2.58
CA SER A 7 53.32 49.31 -1.93
C SER A 7 53.29 48.21 -3.00
N ALA A 8 54.46 47.82 -3.48
CA ALA A 8 54.61 46.65 -4.33
C ALA A 8 54.39 45.40 -3.47
N TRP A 9 53.26 44.74 -3.67
CA TRP A 9 52.94 43.45 -3.04
C TRP A 9 54.06 42.45 -3.32
N SER A 10 54.55 41.76 -2.29
CA SER A 10 55.58 40.75 -2.49
C SER A 10 55.01 39.54 -3.24
N ARG A 11 55.86 38.74 -3.90
CA ARG A 11 55.42 37.48 -4.54
C ARG A 11 54.73 36.53 -3.55
N ALA A 12 55.08 36.58 -2.27
CA ALA A 12 54.46 35.79 -1.22
C ALA A 12 53.03 36.27 -0.90
N ASP A 13 52.79 37.59 -0.89
CA ASP A 13 51.45 38.15 -0.66
C ASP A 13 50.50 37.83 -1.82
N VAL A 14 51.02 37.87 -3.06
CA VAL A 14 50.26 37.48 -4.25
C VAL A 14 49.93 35.98 -4.23
N ALA A 15 50.87 35.12 -3.84
CA ALA A 15 50.64 33.67 -3.73
C ALA A 15 49.64 33.32 -2.61
N ALA A 16 49.72 33.98 -1.45
CA ALA A 16 48.76 33.81 -0.36
C ALA A 16 47.35 34.31 -0.74
N GLY A 17 47.26 35.44 -1.45
CA GLY A 17 46.00 35.97 -1.99
C GLY A 17 45.36 35.03 -3.02
N LEU A 18 46.17 34.46 -3.94
CA LEU A 18 45.70 33.47 -4.91
C LEU A 18 45.17 32.20 -4.20
N SER A 19 45.89 31.69 -3.20
CA SER A 19 45.45 30.52 -2.41
C SER A 19 44.15 30.79 -1.64
N ALA A 20 43.98 31.97 -1.06
CA ALA A 20 42.73 32.35 -0.37
C ALA A 20 41.54 32.45 -1.34
N VAL A 21 41.75 32.99 -2.54
CA VAL A 21 40.72 33.06 -3.59
C VAL A 21 40.34 31.65 -4.07
N GLU A 22 41.30 30.75 -4.24
CA GLU A 22 41.05 29.35 -4.59
C GLU A 22 40.25 28.62 -3.51
N GLN A 23 40.59 28.82 -2.23
CA GLN A 23 39.83 28.26 -1.10
C GLN A 23 38.40 28.80 -1.04
N LEU A 24 38.20 30.10 -1.27
CA LEU A 24 36.87 30.71 -1.32
C LEU A 24 36.04 30.18 -2.50
N ARG A 25 36.66 30.01 -3.67
CA ARG A 25 36.02 29.41 -4.85
C ARG A 25 35.60 27.96 -4.55
N ALA A 26 36.50 27.16 -4.01
CA ALA A 26 36.20 25.77 -3.62
C ALA A 26 35.07 25.69 -2.59
N ALA A 27 35.07 26.57 -1.59
CA ALA A 27 34.01 26.63 -0.58
C ALA A 27 32.64 27.04 -1.18
N ASN A 28 32.63 28.00 -2.11
CA ASN A 28 31.41 28.40 -2.81
C ASN A 28 30.88 27.30 -3.72
N THR A 29 31.74 26.62 -4.47
CA THR A 29 31.37 25.45 -5.27
C THR A 29 30.79 24.34 -4.41
N ALA A 30 31.44 24.00 -3.29
CA ALA A 30 30.93 22.99 -2.36
C ALA A 30 29.55 23.35 -1.80
N ARG A 31 29.31 24.62 -1.46
CA ARG A 31 27.99 25.09 -0.98
C ARG A 31 26.91 25.04 -2.06
N ARG A 32 27.25 25.39 -3.31
CA ARG A 32 26.36 25.29 -4.47
C ARG A 32 25.95 23.83 -4.69
N LEU A 33 26.93 22.95 -4.81
CA LEU A 33 26.71 21.52 -5.04
C LEU A 33 25.98 20.81 -3.89
N ALA A 34 26.15 21.27 -2.65
CA ALA A 34 25.37 20.75 -1.51
C ALA A 34 23.88 21.17 -1.55
N ARG A 35 23.52 22.15 -2.38
CA ARG A 35 22.14 22.65 -2.53
C ARG A 35 21.50 22.24 -3.83
N ASP A 36 22.25 21.70 -4.79
CA ASP A 36 21.74 21.28 -6.08
C ASP A 36 22.26 19.88 -6.41
N GLY A 37 21.40 18.88 -6.16
CA GLY A 37 21.72 17.48 -6.44
C GLY A 37 21.85 17.19 -7.93
N GLY A 38 21.08 17.87 -8.78
CA GLY A 38 21.14 17.69 -10.24
C GLY A 38 22.45 18.22 -10.82
N GLU A 39 22.87 19.40 -10.37
CA GLU A 39 24.13 20.00 -10.75
C GLU A 39 25.33 19.21 -10.20
N TRP A 40 25.24 18.69 -8.97
CA TRP A 40 26.23 17.76 -8.42
C TRP A 40 26.37 16.49 -9.26
N THR A 41 25.26 15.86 -9.65
CA THR A 41 25.29 14.68 -10.51
C THR A 41 25.94 14.98 -11.86
N ARG A 42 25.62 16.13 -12.47
CA ARG A 42 26.22 16.55 -13.73
C ARG A 42 27.72 16.81 -13.63
N GLU A 43 28.17 17.57 -12.63
CA GLU A 43 29.59 17.92 -12.50
C GLU A 43 30.43 16.71 -12.08
N ARG A 44 29.99 15.98 -11.05
CA ARG A 44 30.77 14.88 -10.45
C ARG A 44 30.71 13.60 -11.27
N LEU A 45 29.55 13.27 -11.83
CA LEU A 45 29.36 12.00 -12.54
C LEU A 45 29.31 12.18 -14.06
N GLY A 46 29.14 13.40 -14.58
CA GLY A 46 28.90 13.62 -16.01
C GLY A 46 27.55 13.08 -16.46
N GLU A 47 26.63 12.84 -15.53
CA GLU A 47 25.33 12.24 -15.82
C GLU A 47 24.23 13.31 -15.92
N HIS A 48 23.25 13.05 -16.77
CA HIS A 48 22.07 13.89 -16.90
C HIS A 48 20.90 13.31 -16.09
N LEU A 49 20.30 14.14 -15.24
CA LEU A 49 19.00 13.88 -14.61
C LEU A 49 17.96 14.79 -15.26
N TRP A 50 16.84 14.21 -15.67
CA TRP A 50 15.74 14.96 -16.27
C TRP A 50 14.89 15.65 -15.19
N SER A 51 14.02 16.58 -15.61
CA SER A 51 13.37 17.57 -14.76
C SER A 51 12.72 17.02 -13.48
N MET A 52 11.94 15.93 -13.57
CA MET A 52 11.26 15.38 -12.38
C MET A 52 12.20 14.59 -11.45
N GLN A 53 13.32 14.06 -11.97
CA GLN A 53 14.36 13.49 -11.11
C GLN A 53 15.06 14.59 -10.32
N VAL A 54 15.33 15.74 -10.95
CA VAL A 54 15.86 16.93 -10.26
C VAL A 54 14.87 17.44 -9.21
N GLN A 55 13.58 17.51 -9.57
CA GLN A 55 12.51 17.87 -8.63
C GLN A 55 12.48 16.95 -7.39
N ALA A 56 12.73 15.65 -7.55
CA ALA A 56 12.83 14.72 -6.43
C ALA A 56 14.03 15.03 -5.52
N LEU A 57 15.19 15.38 -6.09
CA LEU A 57 16.37 15.79 -5.30
C LEU A 57 16.14 17.13 -4.57
N ASP A 58 15.49 18.09 -5.23
CA ASP A 58 15.07 19.35 -4.60
C ASP A 58 14.09 19.10 -3.45
N SER A 59 13.15 18.17 -3.63
CA SER A 59 12.24 17.79 -2.55
C SER A 59 12.97 17.17 -1.37
N ILE A 60 14.03 16.37 -1.59
CA ILE A 60 14.84 15.82 -0.49
C ILE A 60 15.57 16.94 0.26
N ARG A 61 16.02 18.00 -0.43
CA ARG A 61 16.62 19.18 0.21
C ARG A 61 15.60 19.87 1.12
N ASP A 62 14.43 20.16 0.57
CA ASP A 62 13.48 21.12 1.14
C ASP A 62 12.45 20.47 2.08
N ASN A 63 12.12 19.20 1.88
CA ASN A 63 11.09 18.49 2.64
C ASN A 63 11.69 17.35 3.47
N ARG A 64 11.18 17.17 4.70
CA ARG A 64 11.60 16.04 5.55
C ARG A 64 11.24 14.67 4.95
N PHE A 65 10.12 14.58 4.25
CA PHE A 65 9.60 13.33 3.72
C PHE A 65 9.15 13.53 2.27
N THR A 66 9.76 12.77 1.35
CA THR A 66 9.49 12.80 -0.09
C THR A 66 9.03 11.42 -0.55
N ALA A 67 7.90 11.35 -1.24
CA ALA A 67 7.42 10.13 -1.89
C ALA A 67 7.40 10.34 -3.41
N VAL A 68 7.95 9.40 -4.17
CA VAL A 68 7.92 9.39 -5.64
C VAL A 68 7.07 8.21 -6.08
N GLN A 69 5.81 8.50 -6.35
CA GLN A 69 4.82 7.58 -6.89
C GLN A 69 4.97 7.58 -8.42
N ALA A 70 5.52 6.51 -9.01
CA ALA A 70 5.81 6.54 -10.44
C ALA A 70 5.44 5.29 -11.22
N CYS A 71 5.22 5.47 -12.51
CA CYS A 71 5.10 4.43 -13.52
C CYS A 71 6.35 3.54 -13.59
N HIS A 72 6.31 2.49 -14.41
CA HIS A 72 7.48 1.67 -14.71
C HIS A 72 8.44 2.39 -15.67
N GLY A 73 9.75 2.22 -15.49
CA GLY A 73 10.77 2.77 -16.40
C GLY A 73 11.13 4.28 -16.35
N PRO A 74 10.82 5.12 -15.33
CA PRO A 74 11.23 6.55 -15.34
C PRO A 74 12.60 6.81 -14.70
N GLY A 75 13.34 5.75 -14.32
CA GLY A 75 14.67 5.86 -13.69
C GLY A 75 14.66 6.17 -12.19
N LYS A 76 13.66 5.70 -11.44
CA LYS A 76 13.52 5.95 -9.98
C LYS A 76 14.75 5.52 -9.17
N SER A 77 15.17 4.25 -9.27
CA SER A 77 16.27 3.70 -8.48
C SER A 77 17.61 4.35 -8.86
N ARG A 78 17.78 4.72 -10.13
CA ARG A 78 18.93 5.51 -10.60
C ARG A 78 18.99 6.87 -9.91
N MET A 79 17.88 7.61 -9.85
CA MET A 79 17.81 8.88 -9.12
C MET A 79 18.06 8.69 -7.61
N ALA A 80 17.49 7.65 -6.99
CA ALA A 80 17.68 7.39 -5.57
C ALA A 80 19.12 7.05 -5.19
N SER A 81 19.86 6.32 -6.04
CA SER A 81 21.30 6.07 -5.78
C SER A 81 22.13 7.35 -5.87
N ARG A 82 21.76 8.27 -6.77
CA ARG A 82 22.40 9.59 -6.91
C ARG A 82 22.08 10.47 -5.72
N ALA A 83 20.85 10.39 -5.19
CA ALA A 83 20.49 11.02 -3.91
C ALA A 83 21.37 10.51 -2.76
N ALA A 84 21.59 9.19 -2.66
CA ALA A 84 22.47 8.61 -1.64
C ALA A 84 23.91 9.12 -1.76
N ALA A 85 24.47 9.11 -2.97
CA ALA A 85 25.84 9.56 -3.21
C ALA A 85 26.01 11.06 -2.98
N TRP A 86 25.07 11.88 -3.47
CA TRP A 86 25.02 13.31 -3.23
C TRP A 86 24.98 13.63 -1.73
N TRP A 87 24.14 12.92 -0.97
CA TRP A 87 24.01 13.11 0.47
C TRP A 87 25.32 12.80 1.20
N MET A 88 25.99 11.70 0.83
CA MET A 88 27.25 11.26 1.44
C MET A 88 28.44 12.18 1.11
N GLU A 89 28.52 12.68 -0.12
CA GLU A 89 29.67 13.44 -0.60
C GLU A 89 29.59 14.94 -0.27
N THR A 90 28.39 15.52 -0.17
CA THR A 90 28.23 16.97 0.03
C THR A 90 28.10 17.39 1.49
N HIS A 91 27.72 16.49 2.39
CA HIS A 91 27.69 16.78 3.82
C HIS A 91 29.10 16.66 4.45
N PRO A 92 29.36 17.37 5.57
CA PRO A 92 30.63 17.24 6.27
C PRO A 92 30.93 15.78 6.68
N PRO A 93 32.19 15.32 6.51
CA PRO A 93 32.57 13.95 6.88
C PRO A 93 32.14 13.56 8.29
N GLY A 94 31.54 12.37 8.43
CA GLY A 94 31.06 11.85 9.72
C GLY A 94 29.71 12.42 10.21
N THR A 95 29.13 13.39 9.50
CA THR A 95 27.84 13.99 9.90
C THR A 95 26.63 13.44 9.16
N ALA A 96 26.86 12.74 8.03
CA ALA A 96 25.84 12.11 7.22
C ALA A 96 25.87 10.59 7.29
N ARG A 97 24.67 10.00 7.23
CA ARG A 97 24.49 8.55 7.08
C ARG A 97 23.34 8.27 6.13
N VAL A 98 23.45 7.20 5.35
CA VAL A 98 22.39 6.74 4.44
C VAL A 98 21.97 5.32 4.79
N VAL A 99 20.67 5.07 4.88
CA VAL A 99 20.12 3.75 5.16
C VAL A 99 19.17 3.41 4.02
N THR A 100 19.36 2.25 3.40
CA THR A 100 18.47 1.82 2.32
C THR A 100 17.77 0.51 2.61
N THR A 101 16.56 0.36 2.11
CA THR A 101 15.79 -0.88 2.20
C THR A 101 14.89 -1.06 0.97
N ALA A 102 14.46 -2.29 0.76
CA ALA A 102 13.54 -2.73 -0.30
C ALA A 102 12.83 -4.02 0.17
N PRO A 103 11.81 -4.51 -0.56
CA PRO A 103 11.06 -5.70 -0.16
C PRO A 103 11.94 -6.94 0.07
N THR A 104 13.02 -7.11 -0.69
CA THR A 104 14.00 -8.19 -0.50
C THR A 104 15.44 -7.68 -0.39
N GLY A 105 16.30 -8.44 0.32
CA GLY A 105 17.73 -8.12 0.41
C GLY A 105 18.44 -8.20 -0.94
N ASP A 106 18.00 -9.11 -1.81
CA ASP A 106 18.52 -9.24 -3.17
C ASP A 106 18.18 -8.02 -4.02
N GLN A 107 16.98 -7.43 -3.87
CA GLN A 107 16.64 -6.18 -4.54
C GLN A 107 17.51 -5.01 -4.07
N VAL A 108 17.78 -4.92 -2.76
CA VAL A 108 18.69 -3.89 -2.22
C VAL A 108 20.06 -3.99 -2.90
N LYS A 109 20.61 -5.20 -3.00
CA LYS A 109 21.93 -5.45 -3.60
C LYS A 109 21.93 -5.24 -5.11
N ALA A 110 20.99 -5.87 -5.82
CA ALA A 110 20.98 -5.97 -7.28
C ALA A 110 20.50 -4.69 -7.98
N ILE A 111 19.71 -3.85 -7.31
CA ILE A 111 19.13 -2.65 -7.91
C ILE A 111 19.82 -1.42 -7.33
N LEU A 112 19.38 -0.95 -6.15
CA LEU A 112 19.83 0.34 -5.61
C LEU A 112 21.34 0.39 -5.35
N TRP A 113 21.92 -0.65 -4.74
CA TRP A 113 23.36 -0.66 -4.46
C TRP A 113 24.21 -0.95 -5.69
N SER A 114 23.71 -1.71 -6.66
CA SER A 114 24.35 -1.82 -7.98
C SER A 114 24.51 -0.44 -8.62
N GLU A 115 23.46 0.38 -8.56
CA GLU A 115 23.47 1.76 -9.06
C GLU A 115 24.38 2.70 -8.24
N ILE A 116 24.49 2.51 -6.91
CA ILE A 116 25.46 3.26 -6.08
C ILE A 116 26.90 2.88 -6.47
N ASN A 117 27.18 1.59 -6.66
CA ASN A 117 28.48 1.10 -7.08
C ASN A 117 28.84 1.61 -8.48
N ASN A 118 27.88 1.63 -9.40
CA ASN A 118 28.06 2.22 -10.73
C ASN A 118 28.44 3.71 -10.64
N ALA A 119 27.73 4.50 -9.82
CA ALA A 119 28.06 5.91 -9.61
C ALA A 119 29.48 6.09 -9.02
N ALA A 120 29.89 5.21 -8.11
CA ALA A 120 31.23 5.22 -7.53
C ALA A 120 32.32 4.91 -8.57
N SER A 121 32.10 3.89 -9.42
CA SER A 121 33.01 3.55 -10.53
C SER A 121 33.10 4.68 -11.56
N THR A 122 31.98 5.34 -11.87
CA THR A 122 31.98 6.53 -12.75
C THR A 122 32.79 7.67 -12.16
N ALA A 123 32.63 7.96 -10.86
CA ALA A 123 33.39 9.00 -10.18
C ALA A 123 34.91 8.69 -10.17
N GLU A 124 35.28 7.43 -9.94
CA GLU A 124 36.67 6.96 -9.99
C GLU A 124 37.27 7.08 -11.40
N ALA A 125 36.54 6.65 -12.44
CA ALA A 125 36.96 6.78 -13.84
C ALA A 125 37.17 8.24 -14.27
N ARG A 126 36.49 9.18 -13.61
CA ARG A 126 36.64 10.63 -13.82
C ARG A 126 37.76 11.26 -12.98
N GLY A 127 38.47 10.47 -12.17
CA GLY A 127 39.55 10.93 -11.31
C GLY A 127 39.09 11.59 -10.00
N GLU A 128 37.81 11.43 -9.64
CA GLU A 128 37.20 12.03 -8.46
C GLU A 128 36.50 10.98 -7.59
N PRO A 129 37.21 9.95 -7.08
CA PRO A 129 36.60 8.84 -6.35
C PRO A 129 35.82 9.32 -5.13
N PHE A 130 34.70 8.65 -4.86
CA PHE A 130 33.92 8.88 -3.64
C PHE A 130 34.74 8.63 -2.38
N ARG A 131 34.37 9.30 -1.28
CA ARG A 131 35.10 9.19 -0.03
C ARG A 131 34.97 7.79 0.56
N GLY A 132 36.09 7.14 0.83
CA GLY A 132 36.11 5.85 1.52
C GLY A 132 35.93 4.67 0.56
N ARG A 133 35.35 3.58 1.06
CA ARG A 133 35.22 2.31 0.34
C ARG A 133 33.76 1.88 0.27
N ILE A 134 33.32 1.53 -0.92
CA ILE A 134 32.00 0.97 -1.18
C ILE A 134 32.16 -0.50 -1.56
N ASN A 135 31.34 -1.35 -0.96
CA ASN A 135 31.21 -2.77 -1.27
C ASN A 135 29.78 -3.05 -1.77
N GLU A 136 29.37 -4.32 -1.82
CA GLU A 136 28.06 -4.73 -2.35
C GLU A 136 26.87 -4.01 -1.72
N THR A 137 26.87 -3.79 -0.40
CA THR A 137 25.75 -3.14 0.32
C THR A 137 26.20 -2.24 1.47
N GLU A 138 27.49 -1.87 1.51
CA GLU A 138 28.09 -1.07 2.59
C GLU A 138 29.02 0.01 2.05
N TRP A 139 28.98 1.20 2.66
CA TRP A 139 29.88 2.33 2.40
C TRP A 139 30.56 2.75 3.71
N LYS A 140 31.88 2.62 3.75
CA LYS A 140 32.72 2.90 4.92
C LYS A 140 33.70 4.04 4.65
N ILE A 141 33.86 4.94 5.62
CA ILE A 141 34.96 5.91 5.64
C ILE A 141 35.84 5.58 6.85
N GLY A 142 37.10 5.19 6.58
CA GLY A 142 37.96 4.59 7.59
C GLY A 142 37.34 3.30 8.14
N LYS A 143 37.15 3.22 9.47
CA LYS A 143 36.52 2.08 10.14
C LYS A 143 35.01 2.27 10.39
N GLN A 144 34.43 3.41 10.00
CA GLN A 144 33.04 3.74 10.28
C GLN A 144 32.13 3.33 9.12
N LEU A 145 31.07 2.58 9.42
CA LEU A 145 29.98 2.30 8.48
C LEU A 145 29.03 3.50 8.44
N LEU A 146 28.96 4.18 7.30
CA LEU A 146 28.16 5.40 7.14
C LEU A 146 26.95 5.21 6.23
N ALA A 147 27.03 4.32 5.24
CA ALA A 147 25.84 3.87 4.53
C ALA A 147 25.75 2.37 4.43
N PHE A 148 24.53 1.83 4.45
CA PHE A 148 24.29 0.43 4.17
C PHE A 148 22.86 0.17 3.68
N GLY A 149 22.69 -0.92 2.96
CA GLY A 149 21.38 -1.42 2.53
C GLY A 149 21.09 -2.79 3.10
N ARG A 150 19.94 -2.96 3.73
CA ARG A 150 19.50 -4.27 4.26
C ARG A 150 17.97 -4.41 4.20
N LYS A 151 17.51 -5.64 4.02
CA LYS A 151 16.15 -6.06 4.39
C LYS A 151 16.24 -6.83 5.71
N PRO A 152 15.88 -6.22 6.85
CA PRO A 152 15.84 -6.98 8.10
C PRO A 152 14.81 -8.11 8.04
N SER A 153 14.91 -9.06 8.98
CA SER A 153 13.82 -10.00 9.19
C SER A 153 12.59 -9.26 9.73
N ASP A 154 11.39 -9.72 9.34
CA ASP A 154 10.12 -9.08 9.74
C ASP A 154 9.90 -9.11 11.27
N TYR A 155 10.68 -9.89 12.02
CA TYR A 155 10.61 -9.99 13.48
C TYR A 155 11.69 -9.18 14.23
N ASN A 156 12.59 -8.49 13.53
CA ASN A 156 13.68 -7.74 14.16
C ASN A 156 13.57 -6.23 13.88
N PRO A 157 12.75 -5.48 14.64
CA PRO A 157 12.64 -4.03 14.52
C PRO A 157 13.93 -3.29 14.93
N HIS A 158 14.89 -3.97 15.56
CA HIS A 158 16.15 -3.39 16.03
C HIS A 158 17.26 -3.38 14.97
N ALA A 159 17.04 -3.94 13.78
CA ALA A 159 18.07 -4.03 12.75
C ALA A 159 18.60 -2.69 12.23
N PHE A 160 17.88 -1.61 12.52
CA PHE A 160 18.26 -0.23 12.20
C PHE A 160 18.80 0.56 13.40
N GLN A 161 18.91 -0.02 14.60
CA GLN A 161 19.40 0.69 15.78
C GLN A 161 20.88 1.12 15.68
N GLY A 162 21.23 2.21 16.36
CA GLY A 162 22.60 2.72 16.43
C GLY A 162 23.01 3.64 15.27
N ILE A 163 22.08 3.97 14.38
CA ILE A 163 22.28 4.96 13.32
C ILE A 163 21.81 6.31 13.85
N HIS A 164 22.76 7.12 14.32
CA HIS A 164 22.50 8.48 14.75
C HIS A 164 23.55 9.40 14.10
N ALA A 165 23.06 10.39 13.35
CA ALA A 165 23.87 11.42 12.72
C ALA A 165 23.02 12.68 12.53
N ARG A 166 23.66 13.83 12.29
CA ARG A 166 22.93 15.07 12.03
C ARG A 166 22.09 14.99 10.76
N TYR A 167 22.63 14.33 9.73
CA TYR A 167 22.03 14.21 8.40
C TYR A 167 21.79 12.74 8.06
N VAL A 168 20.69 12.16 8.56
CA VAL A 168 20.28 10.79 8.19
C VAL A 168 19.33 10.85 7.00
N LEU A 169 19.68 10.16 5.91
CA LEU A 169 18.77 9.92 4.78
C LEU A 169 18.37 8.44 4.76
N VAL A 170 17.07 8.17 4.83
CA VAL A 170 16.51 6.83 4.62
C VAL A 170 15.92 6.75 3.22
N ILE A 171 16.30 5.74 2.46
CA ILE A 171 15.75 5.46 1.12
C ILE A 171 15.00 4.13 1.15
N ILE A 172 13.73 4.17 0.79
CA ILE A 172 12.86 3.01 0.67
C ILE A 172 12.60 2.80 -0.82
N ASP A 173 13.32 1.85 -1.43
CA ASP A 173 13.14 1.47 -2.83
C ASP A 173 12.04 0.39 -2.94
N GLU A 174 11.32 0.38 -4.06
CA GLU A 174 10.10 -0.43 -4.26
C GLU A 174 9.14 -0.37 -3.06
N ALA A 175 8.89 0.86 -2.59
CA ALA A 175 8.21 1.18 -1.33
C ALA A 175 6.83 0.52 -1.17
N CYS A 176 6.13 0.26 -2.26
CA CYS A 176 4.83 -0.43 -2.24
C CYS A 176 4.90 -1.84 -1.65
N GLY A 177 6.01 -2.56 -1.86
CA GLY A 177 6.22 -3.90 -1.32
C GLY A 177 6.83 -3.93 0.08
N VAL A 178 7.10 -2.78 0.69
CA VAL A 178 7.75 -2.69 2.01
C VAL A 178 6.72 -2.70 3.14
N VAL A 179 6.83 -3.68 4.03
CA VAL A 179 5.91 -3.86 5.17
C VAL A 179 6.01 -2.72 6.19
N LYS A 180 4.89 -2.42 6.87
CA LYS A 180 4.71 -1.28 7.79
C LYS A 180 5.80 -1.15 8.87
N GLN A 181 6.34 -2.26 9.35
CA GLN A 181 7.41 -2.24 10.36
C GLN A 181 8.63 -1.43 9.92
N PHE A 182 9.04 -1.53 8.66
CA PHE A 182 10.21 -0.81 8.16
C PHE A 182 9.95 0.68 8.01
N TRP A 183 8.71 1.07 7.71
CA TRP A 183 8.28 2.46 7.76
C TRP A 183 8.37 3.02 9.17
N THR A 184 7.90 2.27 10.18
CA THR A 184 8.04 2.66 11.59
C THR A 184 9.51 2.82 11.99
N ALA A 185 10.39 1.89 11.56
CA ALA A 185 11.82 1.97 11.83
C ALA A 185 12.48 3.17 11.12
N ALA A 186 12.13 3.44 9.86
CA ALA A 186 12.60 4.61 9.13
C ALA A 186 12.22 5.91 9.87
N ARG A 187 10.98 6.02 10.37
CA ARG A 187 10.53 7.17 11.15
C ARG A 187 11.29 7.32 12.47
N ALA A 188 11.63 6.21 13.13
CA ALA A 188 12.43 6.21 14.35
C ALA A 188 13.89 6.66 14.11
N LEU A 189 14.44 6.40 12.93
CA LEU A 189 15.76 6.89 12.52
C LEU A 189 15.78 8.38 12.16
N THR A 190 14.67 8.91 11.65
CA THR A 190 14.59 10.28 11.15
C THR A 190 13.86 11.20 12.12
N THR A 191 14.27 11.22 13.39
CA THR A 191 13.70 12.12 14.41
C THR A 191 14.25 13.55 14.31
N GLY A 192 15.49 13.71 13.83
CA GLY A 192 16.15 15.00 13.66
C GLY A 192 15.56 15.87 12.56
N GLU A 193 15.69 17.19 12.71
CA GLU A 193 15.19 18.21 11.77
C GLU A 193 15.78 18.06 10.35
N HIS A 194 17.07 17.76 10.26
CA HIS A 194 17.77 17.59 8.98
C HIS A 194 17.71 16.16 8.43
N CYS A 195 17.04 15.24 9.12
CA CYS A 195 16.85 13.89 8.59
C CYS A 195 15.79 13.90 7.47
N ARG A 196 15.96 12.98 6.53
CA ARG A 196 15.14 12.86 5.32
C ARG A 196 14.69 11.42 5.10
N ILE A 197 13.47 11.24 4.57
CA ILE A 197 13.05 9.96 3.98
C ILE A 197 12.69 10.20 2.52
N LEU A 198 13.25 9.37 1.64
CA LEU A 198 12.84 9.21 0.25
C LEU A 198 12.18 7.83 0.12
N ALA A 199 10.91 7.80 -0.29
CA ALA A 199 10.23 6.57 -0.67
C ALA A 199 9.94 6.59 -2.17
N ILE A 200 10.37 5.57 -2.91
CA ILE A 200 10.12 5.47 -4.35
C ILE A 200 9.46 4.13 -4.65
N GLY A 201 8.51 4.09 -5.58
CA GLY A 201 7.88 2.83 -5.95
C GLY A 201 6.80 2.98 -7.01
N ASN A 202 6.44 1.85 -7.61
CA ASN A 202 5.23 1.76 -8.41
C ASN A 202 4.02 1.62 -7.49
N PRO A 203 2.88 2.26 -7.79
CA PRO A 203 1.70 2.21 -6.94
C PRO A 203 0.87 0.92 -7.16
N ASP A 204 1.49 -0.24 -6.93
CA ASP A 204 0.92 -1.55 -7.27
C ASP A 204 -0.21 -2.01 -6.33
N ASP A 205 -0.19 -1.56 -5.07
CA ASP A 205 -1.14 -1.97 -4.04
C ASP A 205 -1.73 -0.74 -3.33
N PRO A 206 -3.02 -0.43 -3.54
CA PRO A 206 -3.69 0.69 -2.88
C PRO A 206 -3.81 0.52 -1.35
N ASN A 207 -3.57 -0.69 -0.82
CA ASN A 207 -3.63 -0.98 0.62
C ASN A 207 -2.27 -0.90 1.31
N SER A 208 -1.19 -0.66 0.55
CA SER A 208 0.17 -0.57 1.06
C SER A 208 0.37 0.62 2.02
N GLU A 209 1.43 0.59 2.83
CA GLU A 209 1.84 1.79 3.58
C GLU A 209 2.30 2.89 2.63
N PHE A 210 2.82 2.53 1.44
CA PHE A 210 3.17 3.51 0.41
C PHE A 210 1.95 4.31 -0.06
N ALA A 211 0.81 3.65 -0.30
CA ALA A 211 -0.44 4.33 -0.63
C ALA A 211 -0.88 5.31 0.47
N ARG A 212 -0.76 4.89 1.75
CA ARG A 212 -1.07 5.75 2.89
C ARG A 212 -0.18 6.99 2.98
N VAL A 213 1.13 6.87 2.74
CA VAL A 213 2.03 8.03 2.76
C VAL A 213 1.80 8.96 1.57
N CYS A 214 1.51 8.41 0.39
CA CYS A 214 1.19 9.19 -0.81
C CYS A 214 -0.14 9.95 -0.70
N ALA A 215 -1.04 9.51 0.18
CA ALA A 215 -2.29 10.22 0.51
C ALA A 215 -2.16 11.19 1.69
N SER A 216 -1.00 11.27 2.36
CA SER A 216 -0.80 12.12 3.54
C SER A 216 -0.25 13.49 3.17
N ASP A 217 -0.84 14.53 3.77
CA ASP A 217 -0.36 15.92 3.77
C ASP A 217 1.05 16.12 4.36
N ARG A 218 1.57 15.15 5.12
CA ARG A 218 2.90 15.22 5.74
C ARG A 218 4.06 14.91 4.78
N TRP A 219 3.76 14.42 3.59
CA TRP A 219 4.75 14.04 2.59
C TRP A 219 4.64 14.97 1.39
N ASN A 220 5.78 15.39 0.85
CA ASN A 220 5.79 15.95 -0.49
C ASN A 220 5.75 14.78 -1.49
N VAL A 221 4.66 14.68 -2.25
CA VAL A 221 4.41 13.56 -3.16
C VAL A 221 4.61 14.03 -4.59
N ILE A 222 5.55 13.38 -5.29
CA ILE A 222 5.81 13.60 -6.72
C ILE A 222 5.22 12.41 -7.45
N LYS A 223 4.29 12.69 -8.37
CA LYS A 223 3.68 11.68 -9.24
C LYS A 223 4.35 11.73 -10.61
N ILE A 224 4.70 10.58 -11.17
CA ILE A 224 5.32 10.46 -12.48
C ILE A 224 4.60 9.36 -13.26
N SER A 225 3.79 9.74 -14.24
CA SER A 225 3.26 8.82 -15.24
C SER A 225 4.27 8.56 -16.36
N ALA A 226 4.02 7.57 -17.22
CA ALA A 226 4.82 7.36 -18.42
C ALA A 226 4.79 8.60 -19.32
N PHE A 227 3.66 9.30 -19.38
CA PHE A 227 3.45 10.50 -20.20
C PHE A 227 4.21 11.73 -19.70
N ASP A 228 4.66 11.72 -18.44
CA ASP A 228 5.50 12.78 -17.90
C ASP A 228 6.99 12.60 -18.27
N THR A 229 7.37 11.44 -18.81
CA THR A 229 8.76 11.16 -19.14
C THR A 229 9.19 11.85 -20.45
N PRO A 230 10.50 12.13 -20.63
CA PRO A 230 11.05 12.77 -21.82
C PRO A 230 10.62 12.15 -23.17
N ASN A 231 10.37 10.84 -23.20
CA ASN A 231 9.91 10.13 -24.40
C ASN A 231 8.50 10.57 -24.87
N PHE A 232 7.72 11.21 -23.99
CA PHE A 232 6.36 11.69 -24.29
C PHE A 232 6.27 13.22 -24.21
N THR A 233 6.97 13.86 -23.28
CA THR A 233 6.97 15.33 -23.14
C THR A 233 7.83 16.03 -24.18
N GLY A 234 8.81 15.33 -24.78
CA GLY A 234 9.80 15.91 -25.67
C GLY A 234 10.92 16.67 -24.94
N GLU A 235 11.02 16.55 -23.61
CA GLU A 235 12.15 17.08 -22.85
C GLU A 235 13.47 16.56 -23.45
N TRP A 236 14.44 17.47 -23.62
CA TRP A 236 15.75 17.07 -24.13
C TRP A 236 16.49 16.24 -23.08
N VAL A 237 16.93 15.06 -23.50
CA VAL A 237 17.82 14.16 -22.76
C VAL A 237 18.84 13.56 -23.74
N PRO A 238 20.02 13.12 -23.24
CA PRO A 238 20.96 12.32 -24.04
C PRO A 238 20.29 11.07 -24.64
N ASP A 239 20.75 10.64 -25.81
CA ASP A 239 20.13 9.53 -26.55
C ASP A 239 20.21 8.21 -25.77
N GLU A 240 21.32 7.96 -25.06
CA GLU A 240 21.48 6.77 -24.24
C GLU A 240 20.51 6.75 -23.05
N LEU A 241 20.14 7.92 -22.53
CA LEU A 241 19.11 8.03 -21.49
C LEU A 241 17.71 7.83 -22.10
N ARG A 242 17.48 8.34 -23.30
CA ARG A 242 16.21 8.20 -24.03
C ARG A 242 15.83 6.73 -24.24
N GLU A 243 16.82 5.90 -24.58
CA GLU A 243 16.65 4.47 -24.86
C GLU A 243 16.25 3.63 -23.63
N VAL A 244 16.64 4.04 -22.43
CA VAL A 244 16.36 3.29 -21.19
C VAL A 244 15.14 3.80 -20.43
N LEU A 245 14.57 4.94 -20.84
CA LEU A 245 13.32 5.46 -20.30
C LEU A 245 12.12 4.74 -20.95
N VAL A 246 11.01 4.68 -20.22
CA VAL A 246 9.74 4.14 -20.75
C VAL A 246 9.36 4.82 -22.06
N GLY A 247 9.01 4.03 -23.07
CA GLY A 247 8.74 4.51 -24.42
C GLY A 247 7.31 4.20 -24.91
N PRO A 248 6.92 4.74 -26.07
CA PRO A 248 5.58 4.54 -26.64
C PRO A 248 5.21 3.06 -26.88
N SER A 249 6.18 2.21 -27.25
CA SER A 249 5.94 0.78 -27.47
C SER A 249 5.44 0.08 -26.20
N TYR A 250 6.09 0.31 -25.06
CA TYR A 250 5.66 -0.25 -23.77
C TYR A 250 4.23 0.16 -23.43
N VAL A 251 3.89 1.44 -23.57
CA VAL A 251 2.53 1.93 -23.27
C VAL A 251 1.49 1.28 -24.16
N GLU A 252 1.77 1.13 -25.47
CA GLU A 252 0.87 0.49 -26.41
C GLU A 252 0.72 -1.02 -26.14
N ASP A 253 1.81 -1.71 -25.78
CA ASP A 253 1.78 -3.13 -25.41
C ASP A 253 0.92 -3.33 -24.14
N MET A 254 1.14 -2.52 -23.11
CA MET A 254 0.32 -2.55 -21.88
C MET A 254 -1.16 -2.26 -22.16
N ARG A 255 -1.44 -1.31 -23.05
CA ARG A 255 -2.80 -0.94 -23.47
C ARG A 255 -3.50 -2.10 -24.19
N ARG A 256 -2.79 -2.81 -25.08
CA ARG A 256 -3.32 -3.95 -25.86
C ARG A 256 -3.52 -5.20 -25.01
N GLU A 257 -2.59 -5.49 -24.11
CA GLU A 257 -2.60 -6.71 -23.32
C GLU A 257 -3.59 -6.62 -22.15
N PHE A 258 -3.58 -5.50 -21.41
CA PHE A 258 -4.34 -5.37 -20.16
C PHE A 258 -5.54 -4.43 -20.26
N GLY A 259 -5.55 -3.48 -21.22
CA GLY A 259 -6.57 -2.44 -21.33
C GLY A 259 -6.32 -1.26 -20.39
N GLU A 260 -6.79 -0.07 -20.78
CA GLU A 260 -6.54 1.20 -20.07
C GLU A 260 -7.16 1.24 -18.66
N ASP A 261 -8.30 0.57 -18.48
CA ASP A 261 -9.01 0.50 -17.20
C ASP A 261 -8.44 -0.56 -16.23
N SER A 262 -7.37 -1.27 -16.63
CA SER A 262 -6.81 -2.33 -15.78
C SER A 262 -5.98 -1.78 -14.61
N PRO A 263 -5.95 -2.49 -13.47
CA PRO A 263 -5.08 -2.15 -12.36
C PRO A 263 -3.60 -2.06 -12.74
N ILE A 264 -3.14 -2.99 -13.59
CA ILE A 264 -1.76 -3.02 -14.08
C ILE A 264 -1.46 -1.77 -14.92
N TYR A 265 -2.36 -1.38 -15.84
CA TYR A 265 -2.15 -0.16 -16.65
C TYR A 265 -2.12 1.09 -15.76
N SER A 266 -3.04 1.20 -14.81
CA SER A 266 -3.08 2.30 -13.83
C SER A 266 -1.75 2.41 -13.06
N ALA A 267 -1.25 1.29 -12.52
CA ALA A 267 -0.02 1.30 -11.73
C ALA A 267 1.24 1.53 -12.58
N LYS A 268 1.37 0.78 -13.68
CA LYS A 268 2.63 0.70 -14.45
C LYS A 268 2.75 1.77 -15.53
N VAL A 269 1.65 2.32 -16.03
CA VAL A 269 1.65 3.39 -17.05
C VAL A 269 1.28 4.73 -16.43
N LEU A 270 0.10 4.82 -15.81
CA LEU A 270 -0.38 6.10 -15.25
C LEU A 270 0.37 6.49 -13.98
N GLY A 271 1.03 5.54 -13.32
CA GLY A 271 1.68 5.81 -12.03
C GLY A 271 0.64 6.16 -10.97
N GLU A 272 -0.56 5.56 -11.04
CA GLU A 272 -1.66 5.75 -10.10
C GLU A 272 -1.95 4.47 -9.32
N PHE A 273 -2.31 4.62 -8.04
CA PHE A 273 -2.81 3.47 -7.28
C PHE A 273 -4.12 3.03 -7.92
N PRO A 274 -4.22 1.76 -8.39
CA PRO A 274 -5.43 1.28 -8.97
C PRO A 274 -6.52 1.25 -7.88
N LEU A 275 -7.78 1.36 -8.31
CA LEU A 275 -8.89 1.17 -7.38
C LEU A 275 -8.85 -0.24 -6.78
N ASP A 276 -8.43 -1.24 -7.56
CA ASP A 276 -8.41 -2.66 -7.20
C ASP A 276 -7.00 -3.26 -7.21
N SER A 277 -6.74 -4.28 -6.39
CA SER A 277 -5.61 -5.19 -6.61
C SER A 277 -6.02 -6.34 -7.54
N ASP A 278 -5.08 -6.87 -8.33
CA ASP A 278 -5.34 -7.96 -9.28
C ASP A 278 -5.69 -9.30 -8.60
N ASP A 279 -5.10 -9.55 -7.43
CA ASP A 279 -5.28 -10.77 -6.65
C ASP A 279 -6.35 -10.64 -5.55
N GLY A 280 -7.02 -9.49 -5.47
CA GLY A 280 -8.09 -9.23 -4.51
C GLY A 280 -9.33 -10.08 -4.81
N VAL A 281 -9.94 -10.65 -3.77
CA VAL A 281 -11.18 -11.41 -3.92
C VAL A 281 -12.31 -10.48 -4.34
N VAL A 282 -12.57 -9.43 -3.56
CA VAL A 282 -13.60 -8.43 -3.84
C VAL A 282 -12.93 -7.17 -4.37
N ARG A 283 -13.37 -6.71 -5.54
CA ARG A 283 -12.89 -5.48 -6.17
C ARG A 283 -13.47 -4.27 -5.42
N TYR A 284 -12.61 -3.39 -4.96
CA TYR A 284 -12.97 -2.12 -4.34
C TYR A 284 -13.75 -1.19 -5.29
N SER A 285 -13.48 -1.23 -6.60
CA SER A 285 -14.28 -0.54 -7.63
C SER A 285 -15.74 -1.01 -7.64
N SER A 286 -15.97 -2.33 -7.54
CA SER A 286 -17.32 -2.92 -7.43
C SER A 286 -18.01 -2.51 -6.12
N LEU A 287 -17.26 -2.42 -5.01
CA LEU A 287 -17.79 -1.92 -3.73
C LEU A 287 -18.21 -0.45 -3.83
N LYS A 288 -17.39 0.41 -4.44
CA LYS A 288 -17.75 1.81 -4.70
C LYS A 288 -18.96 1.94 -5.62
N ALA A 289 -19.05 1.10 -6.66
CA ALA A 289 -20.21 1.09 -7.56
C ALA A 289 -21.52 0.68 -6.86
N CYS A 290 -21.43 -0.05 -5.75
CA CYS A 290 -22.55 -0.42 -4.87
C CYS A 290 -22.90 0.67 -3.84
N SER A 291 -22.30 1.85 -3.93
CA SER A 291 -22.52 2.97 -3.02
C SER A 291 -23.01 4.21 -3.78
N ALA A 292 -24.27 4.58 -3.60
CA ALA A 292 -24.77 5.85 -4.09
C ALA A 292 -24.36 7.00 -3.15
N PRO A 293 -24.25 8.25 -3.67
CA PRO A 293 -23.97 9.44 -2.86
C PRO A 293 -25.06 9.70 -1.82
N GLU A 294 -26.31 9.42 -2.17
CA GLU A 294 -27.47 9.54 -1.28
C GLU A 294 -28.16 8.19 -1.12
N PRO A 295 -28.75 7.90 0.07
CA PRO A 295 -29.53 6.70 0.27
C PRO A 295 -30.69 6.61 -0.73
N ILE A 296 -30.80 5.47 -1.41
CA ILE A 296 -31.90 5.21 -2.34
C ILE A 296 -33.18 5.00 -1.50
N PRO A 297 -34.27 5.75 -1.74
CA PRO A 297 -35.54 5.50 -1.07
C PRO A 297 -36.04 4.08 -1.35
N ARG A 298 -36.46 3.36 -0.30
CA ARG A 298 -36.97 1.99 -0.37
C ARG A 298 -38.31 1.89 0.34
N THR A 299 -39.16 1.00 -0.15
CA THR A 299 -40.36 0.56 0.57
C THR A 299 -40.00 -0.43 1.69
N ASP A 300 -40.87 -0.56 2.70
CA ASP A 300 -40.66 -1.54 3.78
C ASP A 300 -40.55 -2.98 3.25
N ALA A 301 -41.27 -3.31 2.18
CA ALA A 301 -41.20 -4.63 1.53
C ALA A 301 -39.82 -4.91 0.91
N GLU A 302 -39.15 -3.89 0.36
CA GLU A 302 -37.80 -4.03 -0.21
C GLU A 302 -36.71 -4.15 0.85
N LEU A 303 -37.02 -3.78 2.10
CA LEU A 303 -36.12 -3.90 3.26
C LEU A 303 -36.24 -5.27 3.96
N LEU A 304 -37.10 -6.16 3.44
CA LEU A 304 -37.23 -7.53 3.91
C LEU A 304 -36.49 -8.52 2.99
N PRO A 305 -35.99 -9.66 3.52
CA PRO A 305 -35.94 -10.01 4.95
C PRO A 305 -34.91 -9.17 5.71
N VAL A 306 -35.05 -9.11 7.04
CA VAL A 306 -34.01 -8.60 7.95
C VAL A 306 -33.20 -9.78 8.46
N GLU A 307 -31.91 -9.83 8.15
CA GLU A 307 -31.03 -10.95 8.46
C GLU A 307 -29.77 -10.48 9.16
N LEU A 308 -29.28 -11.27 10.12
CA LEU A 308 -28.04 -11.00 10.84
C LEU A 308 -26.99 -12.04 10.49
N GLY A 309 -25.79 -11.58 10.16
CA GLY A 309 -24.60 -12.42 10.09
C GLY A 309 -23.70 -12.18 11.31
N VAL A 310 -23.12 -13.24 11.86
CA VAL A 310 -22.33 -13.18 13.11
C VAL A 310 -20.98 -13.87 12.92
N ASP A 311 -19.90 -13.09 13.06
CA ASP A 311 -18.53 -13.59 13.16
C ASP A 311 -18.06 -13.54 14.63
N LEU A 312 -17.54 -14.65 15.14
CA LEU A 312 -17.26 -14.83 16.58
C LEU A 312 -15.74 -14.82 16.83
N GLY A 313 -15.24 -13.77 17.50
CA GLY A 313 -13.80 -13.54 17.67
C GLY A 313 -13.14 -14.23 18.87
N ALA A 314 -13.91 -14.88 19.74
CA ALA A 314 -13.44 -15.64 20.92
C ALA A 314 -12.47 -14.89 21.87
N GLY A 315 -12.51 -13.56 21.87
CA GLY A 315 -11.70 -12.68 22.72
C GLY A 315 -10.33 -12.28 22.13
N GLY A 316 -9.82 -13.05 21.16
CA GLY A 316 -8.65 -12.62 20.38
C GLY A 316 -9.03 -11.56 19.34
N ASP A 317 -10.06 -11.88 18.55
CA ASP A 317 -10.67 -11.01 17.56
C ASP A 317 -11.99 -10.41 18.07
N GLU A 318 -12.58 -9.49 17.31
CA GLU A 318 -13.84 -8.86 17.68
C GLU A 318 -15.01 -9.77 17.28
N THR A 319 -15.99 -9.97 18.16
CA THR A 319 -17.27 -10.55 17.76
C THR A 319 -18.08 -9.46 17.08
N VAL A 320 -18.51 -9.69 15.85
CA VAL A 320 -19.26 -8.74 15.04
C VAL A 320 -20.60 -9.33 14.61
N ILE A 321 -21.65 -8.54 14.76
CA ILE A 321 -22.99 -8.81 14.22
C ILE A 321 -23.24 -7.76 13.14
N GLN A 322 -23.56 -8.20 11.93
CA GLN A 322 -23.87 -7.34 10.79
C GLN A 322 -25.31 -7.55 10.33
N GLU A 323 -26.10 -6.48 10.28
CA GLU A 323 -27.46 -6.47 9.77
C GLU A 323 -27.47 -6.27 8.25
N ARG A 324 -28.40 -6.96 7.61
CA ARG A 324 -28.84 -6.77 6.24
C ARG A 324 -30.36 -6.61 6.23
N ARG A 325 -30.86 -5.65 5.45
CA ARG A 325 -32.29 -5.38 5.23
C ARG A 325 -32.59 -5.44 3.74
N GLY A 326 -33.22 -6.52 3.29
CA GLY A 326 -33.28 -6.81 1.86
C GLY A 326 -31.87 -6.82 1.29
N MET A 327 -31.58 -6.01 0.27
CA MET A 327 -30.22 -5.89 -0.29
C MET A 327 -29.35 -4.78 0.33
N VAL A 328 -29.87 -4.09 1.35
CA VAL A 328 -29.20 -2.93 1.98
C VAL A 328 -28.40 -3.37 3.19
N VAL A 329 -27.16 -2.88 3.30
CA VAL A 329 -26.31 -3.10 4.48
C VAL A 329 -26.78 -2.21 5.63
N GLY A 330 -27.03 -2.83 6.78
CA GLY A 330 -27.59 -2.18 7.96
C GLY A 330 -26.59 -1.94 9.08
N ARG A 331 -27.10 -1.93 10.31
CA ARG A 331 -26.33 -1.69 11.54
C ARG A 331 -25.28 -2.78 11.78
N THR A 332 -24.31 -2.41 12.62
CA THR A 332 -23.24 -3.29 13.08
C THR A 332 -23.16 -3.18 14.60
N TRP A 333 -23.08 -4.32 15.28
CA TRP A 333 -22.76 -4.41 16.72
C TRP A 333 -21.43 -5.12 16.87
N SER A 334 -20.65 -4.71 17.86
CA SER A 334 -19.36 -5.32 18.11
C SER A 334 -19.02 -5.43 19.59
N LEU A 335 -18.34 -6.52 19.94
CA LEU A 335 -18.00 -6.85 21.32
C LEU A 335 -16.70 -7.67 21.34
N ARG A 336 -15.82 -7.39 22.30
CA ARG A 336 -14.71 -8.30 22.65
C ARG A 336 -15.07 -9.09 23.90
N THR A 337 -15.26 -10.39 23.75
CA THR A 337 -15.53 -11.30 24.86
C THR A 337 -14.98 -12.69 24.56
N THR A 338 -14.47 -13.37 25.59
CA THR A 338 -14.18 -14.82 25.56
C THR A 338 -15.39 -15.64 26.00
N ASP A 339 -16.40 -15.02 26.60
CA ASP A 339 -17.58 -15.68 27.14
C ASP A 339 -18.68 -15.83 26.09
N ALA A 340 -19.02 -17.08 25.76
CA ALA A 340 -20.06 -17.44 24.82
C ALA A 340 -21.45 -16.94 25.24
N MET A 341 -21.77 -16.91 26.54
CA MET A 341 -23.07 -16.47 27.02
C MET A 341 -23.24 -14.95 26.93
N VAL A 342 -22.15 -14.19 27.10
CA VAL A 342 -22.16 -12.75 26.81
C VAL A 342 -22.39 -12.51 25.31
N ALA A 343 -21.77 -13.31 24.44
CA ALA A 343 -22.00 -13.24 22.99
C ALA A 343 -23.46 -13.56 22.63
N VAL A 344 -24.05 -14.62 23.23
CA VAL A 344 -25.48 -14.94 23.07
C VAL A 344 -26.37 -13.76 23.46
N GLY A 345 -26.14 -13.16 24.64
CA GLY A 345 -26.92 -12.01 25.09
C GLY A 345 -26.81 -10.82 24.12
N HIS A 346 -25.65 -10.63 23.50
CA HIS A 346 -25.43 -9.60 22.50
C HIS A 346 -26.21 -9.86 21.20
N VAL A 347 -26.22 -11.11 20.73
CA VAL A 347 -27.00 -11.53 19.55
C VAL A 347 -28.49 -11.37 19.81
N LEU A 348 -29.00 -11.79 20.97
CA LEU A 348 -30.42 -11.65 21.31
C LEU A 348 -30.87 -10.19 21.30
N ARG A 349 -30.05 -9.28 21.84
CA ARG A 349 -30.33 -7.84 21.80
C ARG A 349 -30.40 -7.33 20.35
N ALA A 350 -29.47 -7.73 19.51
CA ALA A 350 -29.48 -7.34 18.10
C ALA A 350 -30.74 -7.88 17.38
N VAL A 351 -31.17 -9.11 17.66
CA VAL A 351 -32.43 -9.66 17.10
C VAL A 351 -33.64 -8.85 17.55
N GLU A 352 -33.73 -8.53 18.84
CA GLU A 352 -34.83 -7.72 19.39
C GLU A 352 -34.86 -6.30 18.79
N GLU A 353 -33.71 -5.64 18.67
CA GLU A 353 -33.57 -4.30 18.08
C GLU A 353 -33.85 -4.24 16.56
N THR A 354 -33.84 -5.39 15.89
CA THR A 354 -33.92 -5.47 14.42
C THR A 354 -35.20 -6.11 13.91
N GLY A 355 -35.83 -6.98 14.71
CA GLY A 355 -36.88 -7.86 14.22
C GLY A 355 -36.34 -8.88 13.21
N ALA A 356 -35.08 -9.29 13.34
CA ALA A 356 -34.44 -10.18 12.38
C ALA A 356 -35.19 -11.50 12.20
N THR A 357 -35.42 -11.88 10.95
CA THR A 357 -36.05 -13.16 10.58
C THR A 357 -35.07 -14.32 10.61
N SER A 358 -33.77 -14.06 10.46
CA SER A 358 -32.72 -15.07 10.52
C SER A 358 -31.42 -14.55 11.12
N VAL A 359 -30.70 -15.44 11.81
CA VAL A 359 -29.35 -15.24 12.34
C VAL A 359 -28.46 -16.35 11.80
N LYS A 360 -27.39 -15.96 11.10
CA LYS A 360 -26.41 -16.85 10.46
C LYS A 360 -25.07 -16.66 11.16
N LEU A 361 -24.50 -17.72 11.70
CA LEU A 361 -23.26 -17.63 12.48
C LEU A 361 -22.25 -18.70 12.07
N ASP A 362 -20.96 -18.33 12.09
CA ASP A 362 -19.88 -19.29 11.92
C ASP A 362 -19.84 -20.25 13.13
N VAL A 363 -19.98 -21.54 12.90
CA VAL A 363 -20.04 -22.56 13.98
C VAL A 363 -18.68 -23.14 14.37
N ILE A 364 -17.58 -22.60 13.83
CA ILE A 364 -16.24 -23.04 14.21
C ILE A 364 -15.89 -22.58 15.64
N GLY A 365 -15.34 -23.50 16.45
CA GLY A 365 -14.86 -23.20 17.80
C GLY A 365 -15.98 -22.81 18.78
N ILE A 366 -15.89 -21.62 19.39
CA ILE A 366 -16.91 -21.13 20.33
C ILE A 366 -18.29 -20.94 19.68
N GLY A 367 -18.34 -20.83 18.35
CA GLY A 367 -19.58 -20.68 17.59
C GLY A 367 -20.54 -21.84 17.73
N TRP A 368 -20.02 -23.05 17.96
CA TRP A 368 -20.84 -24.21 18.25
C TRP A 368 -21.68 -24.04 19.53
N GLY A 369 -21.07 -23.48 20.59
CA GLY A 369 -21.74 -23.24 21.87
C GLY A 369 -22.79 -22.12 21.79
N VAL A 370 -22.46 -21.03 21.09
CA VAL A 370 -23.39 -19.91 20.84
C VAL A 370 -24.58 -20.38 20.01
N HIS A 371 -24.33 -21.12 18.92
CA HIS A 371 -25.36 -21.72 18.08
C HIS A 371 -26.28 -22.64 18.88
N GLY A 372 -25.72 -23.57 19.64
CA GLY A 372 -26.49 -24.51 20.47
C GLY A 372 -27.43 -23.79 21.43
N ARG A 373 -26.96 -22.72 22.09
CA ARG A 373 -27.78 -21.94 23.00
C ARG A 373 -28.91 -21.18 22.31
N LEU A 374 -28.64 -20.59 21.13
CA LEU A 374 -29.68 -19.88 20.36
C LEU A 374 -30.76 -20.84 19.84
N VAL A 375 -30.37 -22.04 19.39
CA VAL A 375 -31.32 -23.10 18.99
C VAL A 375 -32.18 -23.55 20.17
N GLU A 376 -31.59 -23.73 21.35
CA GLU A 376 -32.33 -24.08 22.57
C GLU A 376 -33.38 -23.01 22.91
N LEU A 377 -33.01 -21.72 22.85
CA LEU A 377 -33.92 -20.61 23.12
C LEU A 377 -35.05 -20.52 22.09
N LYS A 378 -34.77 -20.79 20.81
CA LYS A 378 -35.79 -20.93 19.77
C LYS A 378 -36.76 -22.07 20.09
N GLY A 379 -36.25 -23.25 20.48
CA GLY A 379 -37.06 -24.40 20.89
C GLY A 379 -37.94 -24.13 22.11
N GLN A 380 -37.53 -23.20 22.98
CA GLN A 380 -38.32 -22.71 24.13
C GLN A 380 -39.33 -21.61 23.76
N GLY A 381 -39.42 -21.20 22.49
CA GLY A 381 -40.28 -20.09 22.05
C GLY A 381 -39.83 -18.71 22.54
N LYS A 382 -38.57 -18.57 22.99
CA LYS A 382 -37.99 -17.30 23.48
C LYS A 382 -37.27 -16.51 22.39
N LEU A 383 -37.17 -17.07 21.19
CA LEU A 383 -36.50 -16.46 20.04
C LEU A 383 -37.33 -16.74 18.79
N ASP A 384 -37.92 -15.69 18.22
CA ASP A 384 -38.77 -15.78 17.03
C ASP A 384 -37.97 -15.47 15.75
N CYS A 385 -36.87 -16.20 15.54
CA CYS A 385 -36.07 -16.09 14.31
C CYS A 385 -35.49 -17.45 13.92
N SER A 386 -35.11 -17.60 12.65
CA SER A 386 -34.31 -18.75 12.22
C SER A 386 -32.87 -18.63 12.73
N VAL A 387 -32.28 -19.73 13.16
CA VAL A 387 -30.88 -19.80 13.61
C VAL A 387 -30.17 -20.79 12.70
N ILE A 388 -29.15 -20.32 11.99
CA ILE A 388 -28.45 -21.06 10.94
C ILE A 388 -26.97 -21.11 11.29
N GLY A 389 -26.47 -22.31 11.55
CA GLY A 389 -25.05 -22.56 11.68
C GLY A 389 -24.39 -22.71 10.31
N VAL A 390 -23.32 -21.96 10.05
CA VAL A 390 -22.55 -22.03 8.80
C VAL A 390 -21.15 -22.46 9.15
N ASN A 391 -20.71 -23.63 8.67
CA ASN A 391 -19.34 -24.07 8.89
C ASN A 391 -18.48 -23.72 7.67
N VAL A 392 -17.79 -22.58 7.71
CA VAL A 392 -17.04 -22.07 6.55
C VAL A 392 -15.83 -22.96 6.18
N SER A 393 -15.47 -23.92 7.03
CA SER A 393 -14.40 -24.91 6.78
C SER A 393 -14.85 -26.12 5.98
N GLU A 394 -16.17 -26.34 5.84
CA GLU A 394 -16.73 -27.45 5.08
C GLU A 394 -16.53 -27.30 3.57
N THR A 395 -16.82 -28.39 2.86
CA THR A 395 -16.85 -28.43 1.40
C THR A 395 -17.90 -27.44 0.90
N SER A 396 -17.59 -26.70 -0.17
CA SER A 396 -18.53 -25.80 -0.84
C SER A 396 -19.62 -26.57 -1.59
N ASP A 397 -20.72 -25.90 -1.91
CA ASP A 397 -21.79 -26.43 -2.76
C ASP A 397 -21.32 -26.71 -4.21
N HIS A 398 -20.27 -26.00 -4.65
CA HIS A 398 -19.61 -26.14 -5.94
C HIS A 398 -18.14 -26.58 -5.77
N PRO A 399 -17.88 -27.82 -5.31
CA PRO A 399 -16.54 -28.32 -4.98
C PRO A 399 -15.58 -28.39 -6.18
N GLU A 400 -16.11 -28.36 -7.40
CA GLU A 400 -15.38 -28.24 -8.66
C GLU A 400 -14.82 -26.83 -8.91
N LYS A 401 -15.37 -25.81 -8.24
CA LYS A 401 -15.02 -24.40 -8.45
C LYS A 401 -14.36 -23.77 -7.22
N TYR A 402 -14.76 -24.19 -6.02
CA TYR A 402 -14.27 -23.64 -4.76
C TYR A 402 -13.63 -24.74 -3.91
N ALA A 403 -12.51 -24.44 -3.27
CA ALA A 403 -11.86 -25.42 -2.40
C ALA A 403 -12.62 -25.67 -1.09
N ARG A 404 -13.32 -24.65 -0.56
CA ARG A 404 -14.07 -24.68 0.70
C ARG A 404 -15.24 -23.70 0.66
N LEU A 405 -16.18 -23.85 1.59
CA LEU A 405 -17.33 -22.95 1.72
C LEU A 405 -16.92 -21.50 1.95
N ARG A 406 -15.84 -21.23 2.70
CA ARG A 406 -15.26 -19.87 2.80
C ARG A 406 -14.97 -19.26 1.43
N SER A 407 -14.32 -20.01 0.53
CA SER A 407 -14.02 -19.52 -0.83
C SER A 407 -15.29 -19.23 -1.62
N GLN A 408 -16.31 -20.09 -1.49
CA GLN A 408 -17.60 -19.89 -2.15
C GLN A 408 -18.29 -18.61 -1.64
N ILE A 409 -18.45 -18.46 -0.33
CA ILE A 409 -19.11 -17.29 0.27
C ILE A 409 -18.41 -16.00 -0.17
N TRP A 410 -17.09 -15.94 -0.04
CA TRP A 410 -16.30 -14.77 -0.43
C TRP A 410 -16.41 -14.47 -1.93
N TRP A 411 -16.49 -15.49 -2.78
CA TRP A 411 -16.58 -15.29 -4.22
C TRP A 411 -18.00 -14.97 -4.72
N GLU A 412 -19.00 -15.70 -4.27
CA GLU A 412 -20.38 -15.54 -4.73
C GLU A 412 -21.04 -14.34 -4.06
N VAL A 413 -20.89 -14.22 -2.74
CA VAL A 413 -21.49 -13.12 -1.99
C VAL A 413 -20.61 -11.88 -2.03
N GLY A 414 -19.31 -12.03 -1.80
CA GLY A 414 -18.40 -10.88 -1.79
C GLY A 414 -18.18 -10.31 -3.17
N ARG A 415 -17.70 -11.15 -4.10
CA ARG A 415 -17.28 -10.70 -5.44
C ARG A 415 -18.44 -10.57 -6.42
N ARG A 416 -19.16 -11.66 -6.73
CA ARG A 416 -20.20 -11.66 -7.77
C ARG A 416 -21.34 -10.71 -7.44
N LEU A 417 -21.86 -10.76 -6.22
CA LEU A 417 -22.99 -9.90 -5.83
C LEU A 417 -22.63 -8.40 -5.87
N THR A 418 -21.38 -8.01 -5.64
CA THR A 418 -20.95 -6.61 -5.77
C THR A 418 -20.64 -6.23 -7.21
N GLU A 419 -20.05 -7.11 -8.01
CA GLU A 419 -19.87 -6.93 -9.46
C GLU A 419 -21.24 -6.75 -10.16
N ASP A 420 -22.26 -7.48 -9.73
CA ASP A 420 -23.64 -7.40 -10.25
C ASP A 420 -24.44 -6.22 -9.67
N ARG A 421 -23.83 -5.39 -8.80
CA ARG A 421 -24.48 -4.29 -8.08
C ARG A 421 -25.70 -4.73 -7.25
N GLY A 422 -25.65 -5.95 -6.73
CA GLY A 422 -26.69 -6.54 -5.93
C GLY A 422 -26.70 -6.07 -4.47
N ILE A 423 -25.60 -5.54 -3.93
CA ILE A 423 -25.53 -5.01 -2.55
C ILE A 423 -25.64 -3.48 -2.58
N ASP A 424 -26.32 -2.91 -1.59
CA ASP A 424 -26.43 -1.46 -1.41
C ASP A 424 -25.77 -1.03 -0.09
N PHE A 425 -24.66 -0.28 -0.20
CA PHE A 425 -23.91 0.27 0.94
C PHE A 425 -24.27 1.73 1.26
N SER A 426 -25.20 2.33 0.52
CA SER A 426 -25.50 3.77 0.58
C SER A 426 -26.07 4.21 1.94
N GLY A 427 -26.63 3.27 2.70
CA GLY A 427 -27.12 3.50 4.06
C GLY A 427 -26.03 3.62 5.15
N LEU A 428 -24.77 3.35 4.83
CA LEU A 428 -23.65 3.48 5.77
C LEU A 428 -23.03 4.88 5.68
N ASP A 429 -22.65 5.47 6.82
CA ASP A 429 -21.77 6.64 6.81
C ASP A 429 -20.39 6.31 6.22
N GLU A 430 -19.68 7.35 5.75
CA GLU A 430 -18.39 7.24 5.07
C GLU A 430 -17.35 6.47 5.90
N GLN A 431 -17.25 6.78 7.19
CA GLN A 431 -16.26 6.14 8.07
C GLN A 431 -16.50 4.63 8.22
N ARG A 432 -17.76 4.21 8.42
CA ARG A 432 -18.13 2.79 8.52
C ARG A 432 -17.95 2.08 7.17
N ARG A 433 -18.31 2.75 6.08
CA ARG A 433 -18.18 2.23 4.71
C ARG A 433 -16.72 1.96 4.37
N ASP A 434 -15.83 2.91 4.62
CA ASP A 434 -14.39 2.77 4.37
C ASP A 434 -13.76 1.66 5.22
N LYS A 435 -14.15 1.56 6.50
CA LYS A 435 -13.68 0.48 7.38
C LYS A 435 -14.09 -0.89 6.84
N LEU A 436 -15.33 -1.02 6.38
CA LEU A 436 -15.87 -2.26 5.82
C LEU A 436 -15.24 -2.59 4.46
N PHE A 437 -15.08 -1.59 3.58
CA PHE A 437 -14.48 -1.78 2.26
C PHE A 437 -13.03 -2.20 2.36
N ALA A 438 -12.27 -1.61 3.29
CA ALA A 438 -10.92 -2.05 3.57
C ALA A 438 -10.87 -3.52 3.99
N GLN A 439 -11.87 -4.03 4.74
CA GLN A 439 -11.92 -5.45 5.11
C GLN A 439 -12.35 -6.36 3.96
N LEU A 440 -13.31 -5.94 3.13
CA LEU A 440 -13.81 -6.70 1.98
C LEU A 440 -12.76 -6.82 0.85
N ALA A 441 -11.99 -5.75 0.60
CA ALA A 441 -11.00 -5.72 -0.47
C ALA A 441 -9.65 -6.36 -0.10
N ALA A 442 -9.41 -6.64 1.18
CA ALA A 442 -8.11 -7.12 1.65
C ALA A 442 -7.79 -8.58 1.30
N PRO A 443 -8.75 -9.54 1.41
CA PRO A 443 -8.47 -10.94 1.13
C PRO A 443 -8.01 -11.16 -0.30
N LYS A 444 -7.02 -12.04 -0.45
CA LYS A 444 -6.50 -12.47 -1.75
C LYS A 444 -6.99 -13.87 -2.10
N TYR A 445 -7.05 -14.18 -3.39
CA TYR A 445 -7.30 -15.54 -3.85
C TYR A 445 -6.14 -16.08 -4.68
N THR A 446 -6.04 -17.40 -4.72
CA THR A 446 -5.21 -18.16 -5.65
C THR A 446 -6.03 -19.24 -6.32
N LEU A 447 -5.44 -19.88 -7.34
CA LEU A 447 -5.97 -21.10 -7.91
C LEU A 447 -5.16 -22.29 -7.39
N ASP A 448 -5.83 -23.34 -6.92
CA ASP A 448 -5.15 -24.58 -6.55
C ASP A 448 -4.70 -25.37 -7.79
N SER A 449 -4.01 -26.49 -7.59
CA SER A 449 -3.55 -27.36 -8.69
C SER A 449 -4.68 -27.94 -9.54
N SER A 450 -5.92 -27.90 -9.04
CA SER A 450 -7.13 -28.33 -9.77
C SER A 450 -7.89 -27.15 -10.40
N GLY A 451 -7.31 -25.94 -10.38
CA GLY A 451 -7.92 -24.73 -10.92
C GLY A 451 -9.04 -24.13 -10.06
N ARG A 452 -9.23 -24.61 -8.83
CA ARG A 452 -10.29 -24.13 -7.94
C ARG A 452 -9.86 -22.86 -7.23
N ILE A 453 -10.82 -21.99 -6.97
CA ILE A 453 -10.62 -20.74 -6.25
C ILE A 453 -10.38 -21.03 -4.77
N VAL A 454 -9.24 -20.55 -4.27
CA VAL A 454 -8.85 -20.61 -2.86
C VAL A 454 -8.72 -19.19 -2.34
N VAL A 455 -9.66 -18.78 -1.49
CA VAL A 455 -9.50 -17.55 -0.72
C VAL A 455 -8.55 -17.84 0.43
N GLU A 456 -7.61 -16.91 0.66
CA GLU A 456 -6.60 -17.09 1.70
C GLU A 456 -7.21 -17.27 3.11
N PRO A 457 -6.49 -17.93 4.02
CA PRO A 457 -6.91 -18.03 5.42
C PRO A 457 -6.97 -16.66 6.12
N LYS A 458 -7.93 -16.52 7.04
CA LYS A 458 -8.13 -15.32 7.88
C LYS A 458 -6.84 -14.79 8.55
N PRO A 459 -5.92 -15.63 9.06
CA PRO A 459 -4.65 -15.14 9.61
C PRO A 459 -3.77 -14.37 8.63
N ASP A 460 -3.78 -14.72 7.34
CA ASP A 460 -2.95 -14.04 6.34
C ASP A 460 -3.56 -12.69 5.94
N THR A 461 -4.88 -12.62 5.82
CA THR A 461 -5.60 -11.33 5.70
C THR A 461 -5.31 -10.42 6.90
N LYS A 462 -5.31 -10.97 8.12
CA LYS A 462 -5.03 -10.22 9.36
C LYS A 462 -3.61 -9.67 9.40
N LYS A 463 -2.60 -10.40 8.93
CA LYS A 463 -1.23 -9.89 8.80
C LYS A 463 -1.16 -8.67 7.89
N ARG A 464 -1.92 -8.67 6.79
CA ARG A 464 -1.96 -7.56 5.82
C ARG A 464 -2.71 -6.35 6.34
N LEU A 465 -3.90 -6.55 6.91
CA LEU A 465 -4.73 -5.49 7.46
C LEU A 465 -4.22 -4.93 8.80
N GLY A 466 -3.39 -5.69 9.51
CA GLY A 466 -3.03 -5.42 10.91
C GLY A 466 -4.17 -5.67 11.91
N ARG A 467 -5.33 -6.15 11.44
CA ARG A 467 -6.52 -6.50 12.22
C ARG A 467 -7.35 -7.56 11.49
N SER A 468 -8.23 -8.24 12.21
CA SER A 468 -9.11 -9.25 11.63
C SER A 468 -10.24 -8.62 10.78
N PRO A 469 -10.66 -9.24 9.66
CA PRO A 469 -11.73 -8.75 8.79
C PRO A 469 -13.14 -9.12 9.30
N ASP A 470 -13.40 -8.95 10.59
CA ASP A 470 -14.60 -9.51 11.25
C ASP A 470 -15.93 -8.92 10.73
N GLN A 471 -15.95 -7.65 10.32
CA GLN A 471 -17.14 -7.02 9.73
C GLN A 471 -17.45 -7.56 8.34
N ALA A 472 -16.42 -7.85 7.55
CA ALA A 472 -16.60 -8.43 6.24
C ALA A 472 -17.10 -9.88 6.35
N ASP A 473 -16.48 -10.71 7.19
CA ASP A 473 -16.92 -12.10 7.42
C ASP A 473 -18.40 -12.13 7.91
N ALA A 474 -18.77 -11.28 8.88
CA ALA A 474 -20.15 -11.15 9.35
C ALA A 474 -21.13 -10.67 8.25
N LEU A 475 -20.74 -9.69 7.43
CA LEU A 475 -21.58 -9.22 6.32
C LEU A 475 -21.86 -10.34 5.32
N LEU A 476 -20.82 -11.07 4.91
CA LEU A 476 -20.97 -12.13 3.92
C LEU A 476 -21.85 -13.26 4.43
N LEU A 477 -21.76 -13.59 5.73
CA LEU A 477 -22.70 -14.51 6.36
C LEU A 477 -24.14 -14.00 6.30
N ALA A 478 -24.39 -12.71 6.55
CA ALA A 478 -25.74 -12.13 6.50
C ALA A 478 -26.40 -12.32 5.12
N PHE A 479 -25.63 -12.14 4.04
CA PHE A 479 -26.08 -12.29 2.65
C PHE A 479 -26.05 -13.74 2.15
N TYR A 480 -25.31 -14.64 2.79
CA TYR A 480 -25.21 -16.05 2.38
C TYR A 480 -26.54 -16.79 2.52
N ARG A 481 -26.85 -17.66 1.56
CA ARG A 481 -28.04 -18.53 1.56
C ARG A 481 -27.59 -19.99 1.39
N PRO A 482 -27.71 -20.83 2.43
CA PRO A 482 -27.37 -22.24 2.31
C PRO A 482 -28.30 -22.95 1.32
N HIS A 483 -27.75 -23.77 0.42
CA HIS A 483 -28.53 -24.66 -0.42
C HIS A 483 -29.10 -25.79 0.45
N GLY A 484 -30.42 -25.78 0.71
CA GLY A 484 -31.06 -26.80 1.55
C GLY A 484 -32.38 -26.43 2.24
N GLY A 485 -32.87 -25.19 2.13
CA GLY A 485 -34.27 -24.88 2.46
C GLY A 485 -35.17 -25.25 1.29
N ALA A 486 -35.92 -26.35 1.40
CA ALA A 486 -36.66 -27.03 0.32
C ALA A 486 -37.85 -26.25 -0.33
N GLY A 487 -37.81 -24.92 -0.40
CA GLY A 487 -38.87 -24.09 -1.01
C GLY A 487 -38.40 -22.98 -1.95
N ASP A 488 -37.30 -22.28 -1.64
CA ASP A 488 -37.17 -20.89 -2.12
C ASP A 488 -36.37 -20.69 -3.41
N ALA A 489 -35.52 -21.64 -3.83
CA ALA A 489 -34.67 -21.47 -5.02
C ALA A 489 -35.46 -21.45 -6.33
N LEU A 490 -36.59 -22.17 -6.39
CA LEU A 490 -37.45 -22.24 -7.57
C LEU A 490 -38.40 -21.03 -7.68
N ASP A 491 -38.77 -20.43 -6.55
CA ASP A 491 -39.66 -19.27 -6.49
C ASP A 491 -38.93 -17.96 -6.81
N TRP A 492 -37.64 -17.85 -6.46
CA TRP A 492 -36.83 -16.68 -6.84
C TRP A 492 -36.61 -16.59 -8.36
N LEU A 493 -36.19 -17.67 -9.03
CA LEU A 493 -36.00 -17.69 -10.50
C LEU A 493 -37.28 -17.39 -11.29
N LYS A 494 -38.45 -17.70 -10.72
CA LYS A 494 -39.75 -17.32 -11.28
C LYS A 494 -40.08 -15.85 -11.01
N ALA A 495 -39.79 -15.34 -9.82
CA ALA A 495 -40.02 -13.94 -9.45
C ALA A 495 -39.14 -12.96 -10.25
N THR A 496 -37.86 -13.25 -10.47
CA THR A 496 -36.96 -12.37 -11.25
C THR A 496 -37.25 -12.38 -12.75
N LYS A 497 -37.70 -13.51 -13.32
CA LYS A 497 -38.14 -13.55 -14.74
C LYS A 497 -39.43 -12.77 -14.97
N THR A 498 -40.34 -12.76 -14.00
CA THR A 498 -41.64 -12.06 -14.14
C THR A 498 -41.46 -10.54 -13.99
N ALA A 499 -40.51 -10.08 -13.16
CA ALA A 499 -40.18 -8.66 -13.03
C ALA A 499 -39.47 -8.06 -14.26
N GLN A 500 -38.74 -8.86 -15.05
CA GLN A 500 -38.07 -8.38 -16.28
C GLN A 500 -38.93 -8.42 -17.55
N THR A 501 -40.08 -9.11 -17.54
CA THR A 501 -40.94 -9.27 -18.72
C THR A 501 -42.25 -8.47 -18.66
N GLY A 502 -42.59 -7.85 -17.52
CA GLY A 502 -43.79 -7.02 -17.34
C GLY A 502 -43.64 -5.54 -17.71
N GLY A 503 -42.51 -5.14 -18.29
CA GLY A 503 -42.25 -3.77 -18.76
C GLY A 503 -42.18 -3.67 -20.28
N ARG A 504 -43.30 -3.89 -20.96
CA ARG A 504 -43.56 -3.43 -22.33
C ARG A 504 -45.00 -2.96 -22.45
#